data_AF-A0AAC9L9W7-F1
#
_entry.id   AF-A0AAC9L9W7-F1
#
_cell.length_a   1.000
_cell.length_b   1.000
_cell.length_c   1.000
_cell.angle_alpha   90.00
_cell.angle_beta   90.00
_cell.angle_gamma   90.00
#
_symmetry.space_group_name_H-M   'P 1'
#
loop_
_entity.id
_entity.type
_entity.pdbx_description
1 polymer ?
#
loop_
_entity_poly.entity_id
_entity_poly.type
_entity_poly.pdbx_seq_one_letter_code
_entity_poly.pdbx_strand_id
1 'polypeptide(L)'
;MEDRGYPSDPGPGPAVSGGSFEVDPENIQKLIDGLNEAIEKLETIDRDARQRFGQLAPPGGDDYSEGAVRLINERAMGSDGAHGIANKAFREALEATIDNLTTTLNEYQRIEEENSQIGNIDV
;
A
#
# COMPACT_ATOMS: atom_id res chain seq x y z
N MET A 1 -23.52 28.10 -22.22
CA MET A 1 -22.58 26.95 -22.21
C MET A 1 -22.38 26.63 -20.74
N GLU A 2 -23.06 25.60 -20.27
CA GLU A 2 -23.11 25.27 -18.84
C GLU A 2 -21.78 24.67 -18.39
N ASP A 3 -21.19 25.36 -17.42
CA ASP A 3 -20.02 24.93 -16.65
C ASP A 3 -20.40 23.70 -15.82
N ARG A 4 -20.25 22.51 -16.42
CA ARG A 4 -20.35 21.23 -15.71
C ARG A 4 -19.06 21.08 -14.90
N GLY A 5 -19.03 21.73 -13.74
CA GLY A 5 -18.00 21.52 -12.73
C GLY A 5 -17.84 20.03 -12.49
N TYR A 6 -16.64 19.51 -12.80
CA TYR A 6 -16.26 18.17 -12.38
C TYR A 6 -16.36 18.13 -10.86
N PRO A 7 -17.06 17.16 -10.26
CA PRO A 7 -16.97 16.96 -8.82
C PRO A 7 -15.48 16.77 -8.52
N SER A 8 -14.96 17.62 -7.63
CA SER A 8 -13.65 17.44 -7.03
C SER A 8 -13.68 16.10 -6.31
N ASP A 9 -13.26 15.06 -7.04
CA ASP A 9 -13.04 13.73 -6.50
C ASP A 9 -12.10 13.93 -5.31
N PRO A 10 -12.52 13.62 -4.08
CA PRO A 10 -11.61 13.58 -2.96
C PRO A 10 -10.69 12.41 -3.29
N GLY A 11 -9.59 12.70 -3.99
CA GLY A 11 -8.54 11.74 -4.30
C GLY A 11 -8.23 10.91 -3.05
N PRO A 12 -7.77 9.66 -3.21
CA PRO A 12 -7.71 8.67 -2.13
C PRO A 12 -7.18 9.34 -0.88
N GLY A 13 -8.07 9.52 0.10
CA GLY A 13 -7.78 10.30 1.31
C GLY A 13 -6.51 9.76 1.99
N PRO A 14 -5.80 10.61 2.74
CA PRO A 14 -4.57 10.20 3.40
C PRO A 14 -4.83 8.90 4.16
N ALA A 15 -3.99 7.89 3.93
CA ALA A 15 -4.01 6.65 4.67
C ALA A 15 -4.04 7.02 6.16
N VAL A 16 -5.14 6.70 6.85
CA VAL A 16 -5.31 7.00 8.26
C VAL A 16 -4.34 6.12 9.04
N SER A 17 -3.10 6.59 9.18
CA SER A 17 -2.10 6.06 10.09
C SER A 17 -2.44 6.59 11.48
N GLY A 18 -3.27 5.86 12.23
CA GLY A 18 -3.67 6.35 13.55
C GLY A 18 -4.65 5.49 14.35
N GLY A 19 -4.74 4.19 14.09
CA GLY A 19 -5.51 3.25 14.91
C GLY A 19 -4.58 2.27 15.62
N SER A 20 -4.78 2.04 16.92
CA SER A 20 -4.21 0.89 17.61
C SER A 20 -5.09 -0.33 17.33
N PHE A 21 -4.51 -1.39 16.80
CA PHE A 21 -5.20 -2.66 16.57
C PHE A 21 -4.68 -3.68 17.59
N GLU A 22 -5.59 -4.38 18.25
CA GLU A 22 -5.27 -5.47 19.18
C GLU A 22 -5.37 -6.80 18.42
N VAL A 23 -4.30 -7.58 18.45
CA VAL A 23 -4.18 -8.84 17.68
C VAL A 23 -3.64 -9.92 18.61
N ASP A 24 -4.30 -11.08 18.62
CA ASP A 24 -3.81 -12.23 19.40
C ASP A 24 -2.46 -12.72 18.85
N PRO A 25 -1.48 -13.05 19.70
CA PRO A 25 -0.15 -13.51 19.26
C PRO A 25 -0.18 -14.67 18.26
N GLU A 26 -1.11 -15.62 18.45
CA GLU A 26 -1.31 -16.79 17.59
C GLU A 26 -1.73 -16.41 16.15
N ASN A 27 -2.34 -15.23 15.98
CA ASN A 27 -2.85 -14.73 14.71
C ASN A 27 -1.89 -13.75 14.01
N ILE A 28 -0.81 -13.32 14.68
CA ILE A 28 0.13 -12.34 14.12
C ILE A 28 0.77 -12.84 12.82
N GLN A 29 1.20 -14.11 12.76
CA GLN A 29 1.80 -14.66 11.54
C GLN A 29 0.83 -14.63 10.36
N LYS A 30 -0.43 -15.03 10.60
CA LYS A 30 -1.47 -15.01 9.57
C LYS A 30 -1.77 -13.59 9.09
N LEU A 31 -1.72 -12.61 9.99
CA LEU A 31 -1.87 -11.20 9.63
C LEU A 31 -0.70 -10.72 8.76
N ILE A 32 0.54 -11.04 9.14
CA ILE A 32 1.73 -10.74 8.33
C ILE A 32 1.60 -11.34 6.93
N ASP A 33 1.18 -12.60 6.81
CA ASP A 33 0.98 -13.26 5.53
C ASP A 33 -0.07 -12.53 4.66
N GLY A 34 -1.18 -12.10 5.27
CA GLY A 34 -2.22 -11.33 4.57
C GLY A 34 -1.76 -9.94 4.13
N LEU A 35 -0.91 -9.28 4.91
CA LEU A 35 -0.31 -8.00 4.55
C LEU A 35 0.69 -8.15 3.40
N ASN A 36 1.49 -9.23 3.39
CA ASN A 36 2.37 -9.57 2.26
C ASN A 36 1.57 -9.82 0.98
N GLU A 37 0.47 -10.59 1.06
CA GLU A 37 -0.41 -10.80 -0.10
C GLU A 37 -1.02 -9.47 -0.61
N ALA A 38 -1.36 -8.56 0.30
CA ALA A 38 -1.84 -7.24 -0.07
C ALA A 38 -0.76 -6.41 -0.79
N ILE A 39 0.50 -6.46 -0.34
CA ILE A 39 1.63 -5.83 -1.02
C ILE A 39 1.78 -6.40 -2.43
N GLU A 40 1.83 -7.73 -2.60
CA GLU A 40 1.95 -8.37 -3.92
C GLU A 40 0.85 -7.95 -4.90
N LYS A 41 -0.40 -7.81 -4.41
CA LYS A 41 -1.52 -7.29 -5.21
C LYS A 41 -1.30 -5.85 -5.62
N LEU A 42 -0.83 -4.99 -4.71
CA LEU A 42 -0.53 -3.59 -5.01
C LEU A 42 0.59 -3.46 -6.05
N GLU A 43 1.61 -4.32 -5.99
CA GLU A 43 2.69 -4.37 -7.00
C GLU A 43 2.18 -4.81 -8.37
N THR A 44 1.31 -5.82 -8.39
CA THR A 44 0.68 -6.28 -9.62
C THR A 44 -0.14 -5.17 -10.28
N ILE A 45 -0.93 -4.44 -9.49
CA ILE A 45 -1.72 -3.31 -9.98
C ILE A 45 -0.82 -2.18 -10.50
N ASP A 46 0.27 -1.83 -9.79
CA ASP A 46 1.20 -0.79 -10.24
C ASP A 46 1.88 -1.19 -11.56
N ARG A 47 2.31 -2.45 -11.69
CA ARG A 47 2.91 -2.97 -12.92
C ARG A 47 1.94 -2.92 -14.09
N ASP A 48 0.71 -3.39 -13.89
CA ASP A 48 -0.33 -3.39 -14.92
C ASP A 48 -0.71 -1.97 -15.34
N ALA A 49 -0.78 -1.04 -14.38
CA ALA A 49 -1.01 0.38 -14.64
C ALA A 49 0.12 0.96 -15.50
N ARG A 50 1.39 0.77 -15.09
CA ARG A 50 2.56 1.22 -15.87
C ARG A 50 2.57 0.68 -17.29
N GLN A 51 2.22 -0.60 -17.47
CA GLN A 51 2.17 -1.21 -18.78
C GLN A 51 1.09 -0.58 -19.67
N ARG A 52 -0.12 -0.38 -19.13
CA ARG A 52 -1.24 0.21 -19.90
C ARG A 52 -1.00 1.68 -20.22
N PHE A 53 -0.50 2.45 -19.26
CA PHE A 53 -0.23 3.87 -19.44
C PHE A 53 0.99 4.14 -20.33
N GLY A 54 2.05 3.32 -20.21
CA GLY A 54 3.22 3.37 -21.10
C GLY A 54 2.92 2.98 -22.55
N GLN A 55 1.83 2.26 -22.81
CA GLN A 55 1.37 1.87 -24.15
C GLN A 55 0.25 2.79 -24.69
N LEU A 56 -0.14 3.83 -23.94
CA LEU A 56 -1.21 4.72 -24.34
C LEU A 56 -0.76 5.52 -25.58
N ALA A 57 -1.32 5.20 -26.74
CA ALA A 57 -1.07 5.90 -27.98
C ALA A 57 -2.24 6.87 -28.27
N PRO A 58 -1.95 8.08 -28.77
CA PRO A 58 -3.00 9.02 -29.12
C PRO A 58 -3.81 8.50 -30.33
N PRO A 59 -5.13 8.72 -30.37
CA PRO A 59 -5.98 8.27 -31.48
C PRO A 59 -5.67 8.96 -32.81
N GLY A 60 -4.96 10.09 -32.78
CA GLY A 60 -4.40 10.80 -33.93
C GLY A 60 -3.01 11.34 -33.59
N GLY A 61 -2.15 11.52 -34.59
CA GLY A 61 -0.81 12.11 -34.43
C GLY A 61 -0.80 13.64 -34.37
N ASP A 62 -1.89 14.24 -33.88
CA ASP A 62 -2.00 15.68 -33.71
C ASP A 62 -1.54 16.11 -32.31
N ASP A 63 -1.04 17.33 -32.21
CA ASP A 63 -0.45 17.88 -30.97
C ASP A 63 -1.43 17.85 -29.77
N TYR A 64 -2.74 17.95 -30.00
CA TYR A 64 -3.73 17.93 -28.92
C TYR A 64 -3.91 16.52 -28.36
N SER A 65 -4.02 15.53 -29.24
CA SER A 65 -4.13 14.12 -28.84
C SER A 65 -2.87 13.64 -28.11
N GLU A 66 -1.68 14.04 -28.58
CA GLU A 66 -0.41 13.76 -27.89
C GLU A 66 -0.34 14.44 -26.50
N GLY A 67 -0.78 15.70 -26.41
CA GLY A 67 -0.86 16.44 -25.15
C GLY A 67 -1.81 15.78 -24.15
N ALA A 68 -2.96 15.28 -24.61
CA ALA A 68 -3.93 14.59 -23.78
C ALA A 68 -3.36 13.29 -23.20
N VAL A 69 -2.66 12.47 -24.01
CA VAL A 69 -1.97 11.25 -23.56
C VAL A 69 -0.92 11.55 -22.50
N ARG A 70 -0.15 12.63 -22.67
CA ARG A 70 0.86 13.07 -21.70
C ARG A 70 0.22 13.47 -20.38
N LEU A 71 -0.84 14.28 -20.42
CA LEU A 71 -1.54 14.73 -19.22
C LEU A 71 -2.19 13.57 -18.46
N ILE A 72 -2.79 12.61 -19.17
CA ILE A 72 -3.35 11.39 -18.57
C ILE A 72 -2.25 10.58 -17.87
N ASN A 73 -1.11 10.35 -18.54
CA ASN A 73 0.04 9.67 -17.95
C ASN A 73 0.56 10.37 -16.70
N GLU A 74 0.71 11.69 -16.76
CA GLU A 74 1.21 12.51 -15.66
C GLU A 74 0.26 12.45 -14.45
N ARG A 75 -1.05 12.61 -14.67
CA ARG A 75 -2.06 12.55 -13.60
C ARG A 75 -2.25 11.13 -13.04
N ALA A 76 -2.05 10.10 -13.84
CA ALA A 76 -2.21 8.72 -13.40
C ALA A 76 -0.97 8.18 -12.65
N MET A 77 0.24 8.61 -13.04
CA MET A 77 1.48 7.97 -12.57
C MET A 77 2.51 8.92 -11.92
N GLY A 78 2.53 10.21 -12.26
CA GLY A 78 3.66 11.10 -11.93
C GLY A 78 3.35 12.29 -11.03
N SER A 79 2.09 12.71 -10.93
CA SER A 79 1.66 13.84 -10.08
C SER A 79 1.42 13.43 -8.64
N ASP A 80 1.51 14.38 -7.72
CA ASP A 80 1.10 14.18 -6.33
C ASP A 80 -0.39 13.78 -6.25
N GLY A 81 -0.71 12.77 -5.44
CA GLY A 81 -2.02 12.12 -5.41
C GLY A 81 -2.33 11.16 -6.57
N ALA A 82 -1.40 10.97 -7.52
CA ALA A 82 -1.54 9.98 -8.58
C ALA A 82 -1.47 8.55 -8.04
N HIS A 83 -2.03 7.60 -8.79
CA HIS A 83 -2.08 6.19 -8.40
C HIS A 83 -0.69 5.64 -8.04
N GLY A 84 0.35 5.97 -8.83
CA GLY A 84 1.72 5.50 -8.56
C GLY A 84 2.28 5.95 -7.21
N ILE A 85 2.05 7.21 -6.83
CA ILE A 85 2.53 7.77 -5.55
C ILE A 85 1.71 7.21 -4.38
N ALA A 86 0.37 7.19 -4.52
CA ALA A 86 -0.50 6.64 -3.49
C ALA A 86 -0.23 5.15 -3.24
N ASN A 87 -0.09 4.34 -4.29
CA ASN A 87 0.22 2.92 -4.19
C ASN A 87 1.56 2.68 -3.48
N LYS A 88 2.60 3.46 -3.84
CA LYS A 88 3.88 3.42 -3.14
C LYS A 88 3.73 3.72 -1.64
N ALA A 89 3.03 4.80 -1.28
CA ALA A 89 2.82 5.17 0.12
C ALA A 89 2.04 4.10 0.90
N PHE A 90 1.04 3.46 0.28
CA PHE A 90 0.33 2.34 0.90
C PHE A 90 1.23 1.13 1.13
N ARG A 91 2.08 0.77 0.16
CA ARG A 91 3.05 -0.34 0.34
C ARG A 91 4.02 -0.06 1.48
N GLU A 92 4.60 1.14 1.53
CA GLU A 92 5.51 1.54 2.63
C GLU A 92 4.81 1.48 4.00
N ALA A 93 3.54 1.86 4.08
CA ALA A 93 2.77 1.76 5.33
C ALA A 93 2.49 0.30 5.74
N LEU A 94 2.23 -0.59 4.78
CA LEU A 94 2.04 -2.02 5.05
C LEU A 94 3.35 -2.68 5.49
N GLU A 95 4.47 -2.36 4.83
CA GLU A 95 5.81 -2.82 5.21
C GLU A 95 6.14 -2.40 6.65
N ALA A 96 5.95 -1.13 7.00
CA ALA A 96 6.16 -0.65 8.37
C ALA A 96 5.24 -1.36 9.39
N THR A 97 4.03 -1.75 8.98
CA THR A 97 3.12 -2.52 9.84
C THR A 97 3.63 -3.94 10.07
N ILE A 98 4.13 -4.59 9.02
CA ILE A 98 4.74 -5.93 9.09
C ILE A 98 5.97 -5.91 10.01
N ASP A 99 6.82 -4.88 9.91
CA ASP A 99 8.01 -4.74 10.76
C ASP A 99 7.65 -4.62 12.24
N ASN A 100 6.62 -3.82 12.56
CA ASN A 100 6.12 -3.67 13.92
C ASN A 100 5.52 -4.99 14.47
N LEU A 101 4.73 -5.69 13.65
CA LEU A 101 4.16 -6.99 14.03
C LEU A 101 5.25 -8.05 14.25
N THR A 102 6.25 -8.09 13.37
CA THR A 102 7.38 -9.03 13.47
C THR A 102 8.18 -8.77 14.75
N THR A 103 8.46 -7.49 15.06
CA THR A 103 9.13 -7.10 16.30
C THR A 103 8.33 -7.56 17.53
N THR A 104 7.01 -7.34 17.51
CA THR A 104 6.11 -7.70 18.61
C THR A 104 6.06 -9.22 18.82
N LEU A 105 6.01 -10.00 17.73
CA LEU A 105 6.02 -11.46 17.79
C LEU A 105 7.32 -12.00 18.39
N ASN A 106 8.47 -11.46 17.97
CA ASN A 106 9.77 -11.86 18.50
C ASN A 106 9.91 -11.54 19.99
N GLU A 107 9.40 -10.39 20.42
CA GLU A 107 9.39 -10.04 21.85
C GLU A 107 8.50 -10.97 22.66
N TYR A 108 7.31 -11.31 22.14
CA TYR A 108 6.40 -12.25 22.78
C TYR A 108 7.04 -13.65 22.94
N GLN A 109 7.65 -14.17 21.88
CA GLN A 109 8.34 -15.47 21.91
C GLN A 109 9.50 -15.50 22.91
N ARG A 110 10.31 -14.42 22.96
CA ARG A 110 11.39 -14.30 23.95
C ARG A 110 10.87 -14.37 25.39
N ILE A 111 9.78 -13.65 25.69
CA ILE A 111 9.18 -13.64 27.02
C ILE A 111 8.62 -15.01 27.40
N GLU A 112 7.97 -15.72 26.45
CA GLU A 112 7.50 -17.10 26.69
C GLU A 112 8.66 -18.07 26.96
N GLU A 113 9.77 -17.95 26.23
CA GLU A 113 10.96 -18.77 26.44
C GLU A 113 11.61 -18.51 27.82
N GLU A 114 11.74 -17.25 28.21
CA GLU A 114 12.26 -16.85 29.53
C GLU A 114 11.38 -17.40 30.67
N ASN A 115 10.07 -17.26 30.56
CA ASN A 115 9.12 -17.77 31.55
C ASN A 115 9.13 -19.31 31.61
N SER A 116 9.26 -19.98 30.46
CA SER A 116 9.34 -21.44 30.39
C SER A 116 10.63 -21.99 31.02
N GLN A 117 11.73 -21.24 30.95
CA GLN A 117 12.99 -21.62 31.61
C GLN A 117 12.93 -21.42 33.14
N ILE A 118 12.27 -20.36 33.62
CA ILE A 118 12.10 -20.12 35.07
C ILE A 118 11.21 -21.20 35.71
N GLY A 119 10.14 -21.61 35.03
CA GLY A 119 9.24 -22.67 35.53
C GLY A 119 9.88 -24.06 35.63
N ASN A 120 10.97 -24.31 34.90
CA ASN A 120 11.69 -25.59 34.90
C ASN A 120 12.85 -25.67 35.92
N ILE A 121 13.09 -24.60 36.69
CA ILE A 121 14.17 -24.56 37.70
C ILE A 121 13.66 -24.93 39.11
N ASP A 122 12.34 -25.04 39.32
CA ASP A 122 11.70 -25.32 40.61
C ASP A 122 10.97 -26.69 40.68
N VAL A 123 11.61 -27.77 40.20
CA VAL A 123 11.21 -29.17 40.49
C VAL A 123 12.41 -30.05 40.83
#